data_AF-A0A5D4QM17-F1
#
_entry.id   AF-A0A5D4QM17-F1
#
_cell.length_a   1.000
_cell.length_b   1.000
_cell.length_c   1.000
_cell.angle_alpha   90.00
_cell.angle_beta   90.00
_cell.angle_gamma   90.00
#
_symmetry.space_group_name_H-M   'P 1'
#
loop_
_entity.id
_entity.type
_entity.pdbx_description
1 polymer ?
#
loop_
_entity_poly.entity_id
_entity_poly.type
_entity_poly.pdbx_seq_one_letter_code
_entity_poly.pdbx_strand_id
1 'polypeptide(L)'
;KVIQRHVWQDALEEADHLRHQDDIKEIYERRKETIERVFADGKEKHGMRWTTLRGLKKLSMQAMLTFAAMNLKKMANWTWKEPEMV
;
A
#
# COMPACT_ATOMS: atom_id res chain seq x y z
N LYS A 1 11.90 -20.80 -27.75
CA LYS A 1 11.11 -20.82 -26.49
C LYS A 1 10.55 -19.42 -26.30
N VAL A 2 9.24 -19.24 -26.23
CA VAL A 2 8.63 -17.91 -26.01
C VAL A 2 8.61 -17.62 -24.52
N ILE A 3 9.14 -16.47 -24.10
CA ILE A 3 9.11 -16.04 -22.70
C ILE A 3 7.95 -15.06 -22.56
N GLN A 4 6.98 -15.39 -21.70
CA GLN A 4 5.91 -14.46 -21.31
C GLN A 4 6.34 -13.75 -20.02
N ARG A 5 6.37 -12.41 -20.05
CA ARG A 5 6.64 -11.59 -18.87
C ARG A 5 5.41 -10.74 -18.55
N HIS A 6 5.23 -10.46 -17.26
CA HIS A 6 4.20 -9.53 -16.80
C HIS A 6 4.56 -8.09 -17.21
N VAL A 7 3.57 -7.25 -17.48
CA VAL A 7 3.78 -5.84 -17.93
C VAL A 7 4.63 -5.05 -16.93
N TRP A 8 4.55 -5.40 -15.64
CA TRP A 8 5.28 -4.72 -14.57
C TRP A 8 6.58 -5.43 -14.16
N GLN A 9 7.01 -6.45 -14.90
CA GLN A 9 8.14 -7.28 -14.51
C GLN A 9 9.44 -6.46 -14.37
N ASP A 10 9.72 -5.57 -15.31
CA ASP A 10 10.94 -4.75 -15.28
C ASP A 10 10.95 -3.78 -14.09
N ALA A 11 9.78 -3.22 -13.74
CA ALA A 11 9.63 -2.35 -12.58
C ALA A 11 9.81 -3.11 -11.25
N LEU A 12 9.36 -4.37 -11.19
CA LEU A 12 9.56 -5.23 -10.02
C LEU A 12 11.04 -5.60 -9.85
N GLU A 13 11.73 -5.89 -10.96
CA GLU A 13 13.16 -6.19 -10.97
C GLU A 13 13.99 -4.98 -10.52
N GLU A 14 13.64 -3.77 -10.99
CA GLU A 14 14.28 -2.54 -10.52
C GLU A 14 14.03 -2.28 -9.03
N ALA A 15 12.78 -2.43 -8.57
CA ALA A 15 12.46 -2.24 -7.15
C ALA A 15 13.21 -3.22 -6.23
N ASP A 16 13.40 -4.47 -6.67
CA ASP A 16 14.17 -5.46 -5.94
C ASP A 16 15.66 -5.12 -5.90
N HIS A 17 16.22 -4.66 -7.02
CA HIS A 17 17.60 -4.17 -7.08
C HIS A 17 17.81 -2.98 -6.12
N LEU A 18 16.94 -1.98 -6.18
CA LEU A 18 17.02 -0.77 -5.32
C LEU A 18 16.91 -1.11 -3.83
N ARG A 19 16.11 -2.09 -3.44
CA ARG A 19 15.92 -2.48 -2.03
C ARG A 19 17.22 -2.86 -1.32
N HIS A 20 18.25 -3.26 -2.05
CA HIS A 20 19.55 -3.65 -1.50
C HIS A 20 20.51 -2.46 -1.32
N GLN A 21 20.18 -1.27 -1.82
CA GLN A 21 20.95 -0.04 -1.57
C GLN A 21 20.73 0.45 -0.14
N ASP A 22 21.79 0.96 0.50
CA ASP A 22 21.77 1.27 1.94
C ASP A 22 20.76 2.38 2.31
N ASP A 23 20.60 3.39 1.45
CA ASP A 23 19.62 4.47 1.59
C ASP A 23 18.18 3.99 1.45
N ILE A 24 17.92 3.10 0.48
CA ILE A 24 16.59 2.51 0.27
C ILE A 24 16.26 1.50 1.35
N LYS A 25 17.25 0.77 1.88
CA LYS A 25 17.05 -0.24 2.92
C LYS A 25 16.43 0.37 4.18
N GLU A 26 16.90 1.55 4.60
CA GLU A 26 16.32 2.28 5.73
C GLU A 26 14.85 2.65 5.47
N ILE A 27 14.55 3.18 4.28
CA ILE A 27 13.18 3.52 3.88
C ILE A 27 12.30 2.26 3.84
N TYR A 28 12.84 1.16 3.32
CA TYR A 28 12.14 -0.10 3.17
C TYR A 28 11.80 -0.72 4.52
N GLU A 29 12.67 -0.61 5.52
CA GLU A 29 12.38 -1.09 6.88
C GLU A 29 11.15 -0.41 7.49
N ARG A 30 10.88 0.86 7.15
CA ARG A 30 9.68 1.60 7.62
C ARG A 30 8.37 1.06 7.02
N ARG A 31 8.43 0.17 6.01
CA ARG A 31 7.26 -0.51 5.44
C ARG A 31 6.47 -1.29 6.50
N LYS A 32 7.17 -1.98 7.41
CA LYS A 32 6.53 -2.79 8.48
C LYS A 32 5.71 -1.95 9.44
N GLU A 33 6.11 -0.70 9.63
CA GLU A 33 5.47 0.23 10.56
C GLU A 33 4.31 0.98 9.92
N THR A 34 4.41 1.27 8.62
CA THR A 34 3.44 2.12 7.92
C THR A 34 2.50 1.30 7.05
N ILE A 35 3.04 0.67 6.01
CA ILE A 35 2.27 -0.06 5.00
C ILE A 35 1.63 -1.32 5.58
N GLU A 36 2.40 -2.18 6.26
CA GLU A 36 1.86 -3.43 6.80
C GLU A 36 0.82 -3.19 7.91
N ARG A 37 0.96 -2.09 8.67
CA ARG A 37 -0.05 -1.66 9.65
C ARG A 37 -1.37 -1.25 8.99
N VAL A 38 -1.31 -0.55 7.86
CA VAL A 38 -2.50 -0.19 7.07
C VAL A 38 -3.19 -1.44 6.51
N PHE A 39 -2.42 -2.43 6.03
CA PHE A 39 -2.99 -3.71 5.59
C PHE A 39 -3.61 -4.51 6.74
N ALA A 40 -2.98 -4.53 7.92
CA ALA A 40 -3.55 -5.15 9.11
C ALA A 40 -4.88 -4.48 9.50
N ASP A 41 -4.94 -3.14 9.50
CA ASP A 41 -6.18 -2.40 9.75
C ASP A 41 -7.25 -2.70 8.70
N GLY A 42 -6.88 -2.81 7.42
CA GLY A 42 -7.79 -3.25 6.36
C GLY A 42 -8.43 -4.61 6.66
N LYS A 43 -7.62 -5.57 7.12
CA LYS A 43 -8.09 -6.91 7.49
C LYS A 43 -8.99 -6.90 8.73
N GLU A 44 -8.52 -6.32 9.84
CA GLU A 44 -9.21 -6.40 11.13
C GLU A 44 -10.39 -5.42 11.24
N LYS A 45 -10.21 -4.17 10.84
CA LYS A 45 -11.19 -3.10 11.08
C LYS A 45 -12.15 -2.92 9.91
N HIS A 46 -11.75 -3.31 8.70
CA HIS A 46 -12.55 -3.13 7.48
C HIS A 46 -12.99 -4.44 6.81
N GLY A 47 -12.84 -5.56 7.53
CA GLY A 47 -13.42 -6.85 7.13
C GLY A 47 -12.76 -7.51 5.92
N MET A 48 -11.56 -7.06 5.51
CA MET A 48 -10.86 -7.62 4.34
C MET A 48 -10.21 -8.98 4.59
N ARG A 49 -10.42 -9.61 5.76
CA ARG A 49 -10.10 -11.03 5.95
C ARG A 49 -10.89 -11.93 5.00
N TRP A 50 -12.10 -11.52 4.63
CA TRP A 50 -12.99 -12.28 3.76
C TRP A 50 -13.55 -11.39 2.67
N THR A 51 -13.79 -11.99 1.50
CA THR A 51 -14.48 -11.30 0.41
C THR A 51 -15.99 -11.32 0.69
N THR A 52 -16.57 -10.17 1.04
CA THR A 52 -18.00 -10.04 1.36
C THR A 52 -18.86 -9.79 0.11
N LEU A 53 -18.25 -9.42 -1.01
CA LEU A 53 -18.91 -9.10 -2.28
C LEU A 53 -18.53 -10.10 -3.38
N ARG A 54 -19.49 -10.39 -4.27
CA ARG A 54 -19.27 -11.28 -5.41
C ARG A 54 -18.73 -10.52 -6.62
N GLY A 55 -17.59 -10.98 -7.14
CA GLY A 55 -16.97 -10.51 -8.37
C GLY A 55 -15.87 -9.46 -8.16
N LEU A 56 -14.85 -9.50 -9.01
CA LEU A 56 -13.64 -8.68 -8.90
C LEU A 56 -13.93 -7.17 -8.90
N LYS A 57 -14.84 -6.70 -9.76
CA LYS A 57 -15.17 -5.26 -9.86
C LYS A 57 -15.72 -4.70 -8.54
N LYS A 58 -16.60 -5.46 -7.87
CA LYS A 58 -17.21 -5.02 -6.60
C LYS A 58 -16.19 -5.04 -5.45
N LEU A 59 -15.36 -6.07 -5.37
CA LEU A 59 -14.28 -6.13 -4.38
C LEU A 59 -13.24 -5.03 -4.60
N SER A 60 -12.86 -4.78 -5.84
CA SER A 60 -11.93 -3.69 -6.19
C SER A 60 -12.48 -2.33 -5.78
N MET A 61 -13.77 -2.09 -5.99
CA MET A 61 -14.43 -0.85 -5.57
C MET A 61 -14.46 -0.70 -4.05
N GLN A 62 -14.80 -1.78 -3.31
CA GLN A 62 -14.76 -1.77 -1.84
C GLN A 62 -13.35 -1.43 -1.32
N ALA A 63 -12.33 -2.14 -1.82
CA ALA A 63 -10.94 -1.90 -1.42
C ALA A 63 -10.51 -0.46 -1.72
N MET A 64 -10.80 0.03 -2.92
CA MET A 64 -10.45 1.38 -3.34
C MET A 64 -11.10 2.44 -2.46
N LEU A 65 -12.40 2.32 -2.17
CA LEU A 65 -13.11 3.26 -1.29
C LEU A 65 -12.55 3.25 0.13
N THR A 66 -12.24 2.07 0.68
CA THR A 66 -11.64 1.96 2.02
C THR A 66 -10.28 2.65 2.09
N PHE A 67 -9.36 2.35 1.16
CA PHE A 67 -8.04 2.97 1.18
C PHE A 67 -8.08 4.46 0.84
N ALA A 68 -8.99 4.91 -0.03
CA ALA A 68 -9.22 6.33 -0.28
C ALA A 68 -9.63 7.05 1.02
N ALA A 69 -10.57 6.51 1.79
CA ALA A 69 -10.98 7.08 3.06
C ALA A 69 -9.85 7.09 4.11
N MET A 70 -9.05 6.02 4.19
CA MET A 70 -7.86 5.98 5.06
C MET A 70 -6.85 7.08 4.70
N ASN A 71 -6.61 7.29 3.40
CA ASN A 71 -5.70 8.34 2.92
C ASN A 71 -6.25 9.74 3.21
N LEU A 72 -7.55 9.96 3.01
CA LEU A 72 -8.22 11.23 3.38
C LEU A 72 -8.07 11.52 4.88
N LYS A 73 -8.29 10.52 5.75
CA LYS A 73 -8.07 10.66 7.19
C LYS A 73 -6.61 11.02 7.51
N LYS A 74 -5.65 10.40 6.82
CA LYS A 74 -4.22 10.69 6.99
C LYS A 74 -3.91 12.15 6.63
N MET A 75 -4.41 12.63 5.49
CA MET A 75 -4.25 14.02 5.08
C MET A 75 -4.90 15.00 6.06
N ALA A 76 -6.12 14.71 6.52
CA ALA A 76 -6.79 15.53 7.52
C ALA A 76 -5.98 15.66 8.82
N ASN A 77 -5.36 14.55 9.28
CA ASN A 77 -4.48 14.57 10.44
C ASN A 77 -3.21 15.40 10.21
N TRP A 78 -2.67 15.40 8.98
CA TRP A 78 -1.52 16.23 8.62
C TRP A 78 -1.86 17.71 8.56
N THR A 79 -3.04 18.08 8.06
CA THR A 79 -3.48 19.47 8.02
C THR A 79 -3.94 19.99 9.38
N TRP A 80 -4.36 19.10 10.28
CA TRP A 80 -4.79 19.45 11.63
C TRP A 80 -3.63 19.76 12.57
N LYS A 81 -2.51 19.04 12.42
CA LYS A 81 -1.27 19.38 13.12
C LYS A 81 -0.57 20.47 12.32
N GLU A 82 -0.11 21.55 12.94
CA GLU A 82 0.75 22.51 12.24
C GLU A 82 1.93 21.75 11.60
N PRO A 83 2.31 22.04 10.36
CA PRO A 83 3.46 21.39 9.75
C PRO A 83 4.69 21.66 10.62
N GLU A 84 5.35 20.61 11.10
CA GLU A 84 6.70 20.74 11.65
C GLU A 84 7.59 21.23 10.51
N MET A 85 7.88 22.52 10.53
CA MET A 85 8.89 23.15 9.69
C MET A 85 10.24 22.59 10.14
N VAL A 86 10.77 21.63 9.38
CA VAL A 86 12.17 21.19 9.49
C VAL A 86 13.03 22.12 8.66
#